data_AF-A0A1G9E562-F1
#
_entry.id   AF-A0A1G9E562-F1
#
_cell.length_a   1.000
_cell.length_b   1.000
_cell.length_c   1.000
_cell.angle_alpha   90.00
_cell.angle_beta   90.00
_cell.angle_gamma   90.00
#
_symmetry.space_group_name_H-M   'P 1'
#
loop_
_entity.id
_entity.type
_entity.pdbx_description
1 polymer ?
#
loop_
_entity_poly.entity_id
_entity_poly.type
_entity_poly.pdbx_seq_one_letter_code
_entity_poly.pdbx_strand_id
1 'polypeptide(L)'
;MYLLLEDNDTGEIIEYSYYRKFNALQGYFETNYNIANPGKIHLKEDIINDLYIRLNEIRYAPEKANLLLPSYPGPFFGTYEYDRLYHSYVNQAASDFYHAKFIDNKKYKLYFASDW
;
A
#
# COMPACT_ATOMS: atom_id res chain seq x y z
N MET A 1 -8.30 -3.68 0.70
CA MET A 1 -7.00 -3.16 1.14
C MET A 1 -7.17 -1.71 1.54
N TYR A 2 -6.74 -1.39 2.75
CA TYR A 2 -6.88 -0.08 3.35
C TYR A 2 -5.56 0.36 3.95
N LEU A 3 -5.32 1.67 3.93
CA LEU A 3 -4.47 2.32 4.91
C LEU A 3 -5.38 2.84 6.02
N LEU A 4 -5.02 2.55 7.26
CA LEU A 4 -5.79 2.91 8.45
C LEU A 4 -4.90 3.72 9.38
N LEU A 5 -5.43 4.83 9.88
CA LEU A 5 -4.84 5.56 11.00
C LEU A 5 -5.51 5.09 12.28
N GLU A 6 -4.72 4.80 13.30
CA GLU A 6 -5.18 4.57 14.66
C GLU A 6 -4.71 5.73 15.52
N ASP A 7 -5.65 6.44 16.16
CA ASP A 7 -5.33 7.48 17.13
C ASP A 7 -4.73 6.84 18.40
N ASN A 8 -3.56 7.32 18.82
CA ASN A 8 -2.83 6.74 19.95
C ASN A 8 -3.51 6.98 21.30
N ASP A 9 -4.33 8.02 21.42
CA ASP A 9 -4.99 8.40 22.68
C ASP A 9 -6.35 7.71 22.82
N THR A 10 -7.12 7.62 21.73
CA THR A 10 -8.49 7.10 21.75
C THR A 10 -8.63 5.67 21.22
N GLY A 11 -7.68 5.20 20.41
CA GLY A 11 -7.78 3.95 19.67
C GLY A 11 -8.76 4.00 18.49
N GLU A 12 -9.28 5.19 18.15
CA GLU A 12 -10.18 5.37 17.01
C GLU A 12 -9.47 5.02 15.70
N ILE A 13 -10.15 4.26 14.84
CA ILE A 13 -9.65 3.86 13.52
C ILE A 13 -10.28 4.75 12.46
N ILE A 14 -9.45 5.43 11.70
CA ILE A 14 -9.84 6.30 10.59
C ILE A 14 -9.34 5.68 9.28
N GLU A 15 -10.21 5.56 8.29
CA GLU A 15 -9.80 5.18 6.94
C GLU A 15 -8.95 6.30 6.33
N TYR A 16 -7.67 6.00 6.06
CA TYR A 16 -6.75 6.94 5.43
C TYR A 16 -6.81 6.85 3.91
N SER A 17 -6.86 5.62 3.38
CA SER A 17 -6.94 5.37 1.94
C SER A 17 -7.53 3.99 1.67
N TYR A 18 -8.23 3.85 0.55
CA TYR A 18 -8.75 2.57 0.07
C TYR A 18 -8.20 2.24 -1.32
N TYR A 19 -7.73 1.00 -1.48
CA TYR A 19 -7.26 0.47 -2.75
C TYR A 19 -8.14 -0.70 -3.19
N ARG A 20 -9.00 -0.44 -4.17
CA ARG A 20 -9.85 -1.48 -4.74
C ARG A 20 -9.02 -2.39 -5.64
N LYS A 21 -8.81 -3.64 -5.23
CA LYS A 21 -8.22 -4.71 -6.09
C LYS A 21 -6.81 -4.39 -6.63
N PHE A 22 -6.00 -3.64 -5.86
CA PHE A 22 -4.61 -3.37 -6.22
C PHE A 22 -3.67 -4.51 -5.80
N ASN A 23 -3.76 -5.64 -6.50
CA ASN A 23 -3.12 -6.90 -6.08
C ASN A 23 -1.61 -6.80 -5.92
N ALA A 24 -0.93 -5.95 -6.69
CA ALA A 24 0.52 -5.78 -6.57
C ALA A 24 0.94 -5.20 -5.21
N LEU A 25 0.13 -4.30 -4.63
CA LEU A 25 0.36 -3.80 -3.27
C LEU A 25 0.15 -4.90 -2.24
N GLN A 26 -0.86 -5.75 -2.42
CA GLN A 26 -1.05 -6.93 -1.58
C GLN A 26 0.16 -7.86 -1.62
N GLY A 27 0.65 -8.17 -2.82
CA GLY A 27 1.81 -9.03 -3.03
C GLY A 27 3.07 -8.51 -2.37
N TYR A 28 3.28 -7.19 -2.36
CA TYR A 28 4.38 -6.58 -1.60
C TYR A 28 4.30 -6.95 -0.11
N PHE A 29 3.13 -6.81 0.51
CA PHE A 29 2.98 -7.09 1.94
C PHE A 29 3.05 -8.59 2.27
N GLU A 30 2.48 -9.45 1.45
CA GLU A 30 2.60 -10.91 1.62
C GLU A 30 4.05 -11.38 1.48
N THR A 31 4.75 -10.94 0.45
CA THR A 31 6.13 -11.37 0.16
C THR A 31 7.10 -10.94 1.26
N ASN A 32 6.94 -9.73 1.79
CA ASN A 32 7.92 -9.15 2.73
C ASN A 32 7.58 -9.38 4.21
N TYR A 33 6.30 -9.58 4.54
CA TYR A 33 5.85 -9.58 5.94
C TYR A 33 4.92 -10.76 6.31
N ASN A 34 4.63 -11.67 5.37
CA ASN A 34 3.82 -12.85 5.59
C ASN A 34 2.50 -12.55 6.32
N ILE A 35 1.76 -11.57 5.81
CA ILE A 35 0.49 -11.14 6.40
C ILE A 35 -0.54 -12.27 6.34
N ALA A 36 -1.17 -12.60 7.48
CA ALA A 36 -2.30 -13.53 7.52
C ALA A 36 -3.57 -12.88 6.95
N ASN A 37 -4.59 -13.67 6.61
CA ASN A 37 -5.90 -13.15 6.18
C ASN A 37 -7.00 -13.47 7.22
N PRO A 38 -7.70 -12.47 7.77
CA PRO A 38 -7.43 -11.03 7.67
C PRO A 38 -6.16 -10.64 8.43
N GLY A 39 -5.50 -9.56 7.99
CA GLY A 39 -4.25 -9.12 8.61
C GLY A 39 -4.02 -7.62 8.55
N LYS A 40 -3.22 -7.15 9.51
CA LYS A 40 -2.86 -5.74 9.71
C LYS A 40 -1.36 -5.64 9.97
N ILE A 41 -0.67 -4.74 9.26
CA ILE A 41 0.76 -4.45 9.43
C ILE A 41 0.93 -3.00 9.83
N HIS A 42 1.72 -2.74 10.88
CA HIS A 42 2.13 -1.39 11.25
C HIS A 42 3.17 -0.87 10.26
N LEU A 43 2.87 0.23 9.58
CA LEU A 43 3.74 0.85 8.59
C LEU A 43 4.74 1.76 9.28
N LYS A 44 5.94 1.23 9.51
CA LYS A 44 7.09 2.00 9.97
C LYS A 44 7.66 2.86 8.84
N GLU A 45 8.47 3.84 9.21
CA GLU A 45 9.05 4.83 8.29
C GLU A 45 9.86 4.19 7.15
N ASP A 46 10.57 3.08 7.43
CA ASP A 46 11.31 2.31 6.42
C ASP A 46 10.38 1.70 5.37
N ILE A 47 9.26 1.12 5.79
CA ILE A 47 8.24 0.55 4.88
C ILE A 47 7.61 1.65 4.02
N ILE A 48 7.24 2.77 4.66
CA ILE A 48 6.62 3.92 3.98
C ILE A 48 7.57 4.47 2.91
N ASN A 49 8.85 4.65 3.26
CA ASN A 49 9.85 5.17 2.32
C ASN A 49 10.16 4.19 1.18
N ASP A 50 10.28 2.88 1.45
CA ASP A 50 10.53 1.88 0.40
C ASP A 50 9.38 1.85 -0.61
N LEU A 51 8.13 1.79 -0.15
CA LEU A 51 6.96 1.84 -1.03
C LEU A 51 6.87 3.15 -1.80
N TYR A 52 7.08 4.29 -1.15
CA TYR A 52 7.12 5.58 -1.83
C TYR A 52 8.15 5.61 -2.96
N ILE A 53 9.37 5.14 -2.73
CA ILE A 53 10.44 5.12 -3.73
C ILE A 53 10.06 4.22 -4.91
N ARG A 54 9.63 2.98 -4.65
CA ARG A 54 9.21 2.03 -5.70
C ARG A 54 8.08 2.60 -6.54
N LEU A 55 7.03 3.11 -5.89
CA LEU A 55 5.86 3.66 -6.56
C LEU A 55 6.23 4.87 -7.42
N ASN A 56 7.07 5.79 -6.92
CA ASN A 56 7.54 6.93 -7.71
C ASN A 56 8.42 6.50 -8.88
N GLU A 57 9.30 5.51 -8.70
CA GLU A 57 10.13 5.01 -9.80
C GLU A 57 9.25 4.42 -10.92
N ILE A 58 8.19 3.68 -10.57
CA ILE A 58 7.22 3.19 -11.57
C ILE A 58 6.48 4.34 -12.26
N ARG A 59 6.18 5.44 -11.56
CA ARG A 59 5.53 6.61 -12.19
C ARG A 59 6.39 7.26 -13.27
N TYR A 60 7.70 7.31 -13.06
CA TYR A 60 8.65 7.90 -14.01
C TYR A 60 9.20 6.90 -15.03
N ALA A 61 9.16 5.60 -14.72
CA ALA A 61 9.61 4.50 -15.57
C ALA A 61 8.59 3.33 -15.53
N PRO A 62 7.43 3.46 -16.21
CA PRO A 62 6.34 2.48 -16.17
C PRO A 62 6.76 1.05 -16.53
N GLU A 63 7.74 0.91 -17.42
CA GLU A 63 8.29 -0.38 -17.85
C GLU A 63 8.98 -1.17 -16.73
N LYS A 64 9.31 -0.53 -15.61
CA LYS A 64 9.88 -1.20 -14.41
C LYS A 64 8.82 -1.77 -13.47
N ALA A 65 7.53 -1.58 -13.75
CA ALA A 65 6.44 -2.00 -12.88
C ALA A 65 6.53 -3.47 -12.44
N ASN A 66 6.80 -4.37 -13.40
CA ASN A 66 6.92 -5.81 -13.15
C ASN A 66 8.14 -6.19 -12.30
N LEU A 67 9.16 -5.35 -12.24
CA LEU A 67 10.37 -5.56 -11.44
C LEU A 67 10.20 -5.02 -10.02
N LEU A 68 9.59 -3.82 -9.91
CA LEU A 68 9.55 -3.06 -8.66
C LEU A 68 8.34 -3.36 -7.79
N LEU A 69 7.18 -3.62 -8.41
CA LEU A 69 5.93 -3.95 -7.76
C LEU A 69 5.12 -4.92 -8.65
N PRO A 70 5.58 -6.19 -8.77
CA PRO A 70 4.98 -7.16 -9.65
C PRO A 70 3.50 -7.40 -9.31
N SER A 71 2.71 -7.66 -10.34
CA SER A 71 1.36 -8.21 -10.22
C SER A 71 1.42 -9.48 -9.36
N TYR A 72 0.45 -9.62 -8.44
CA TYR A 72 0.41 -10.75 -7.53
C TYR A 72 -0.89 -11.55 -7.76
N PRO A 73 -0.81 -12.88 -7.93
CA PRO A 73 -1.99 -13.72 -7.99
C PRO A 73 -2.70 -13.68 -6.63
N GLY A 74 -3.99 -13.38 -6.62
CA GLY A 74 -4.72 -13.24 -5.38
C GLY A 74 -6.23 -13.35 -5.54
N PRO A 75 -6.96 -13.51 -4.42
CA PRO A 75 -8.42 -13.73 -4.42
C PRO A 75 -9.22 -12.49 -4.85
N PHE A 76 -8.59 -11.32 -4.85
CA PHE A 76 -9.19 -10.11 -5.40
C PHE A 76 -9.31 -10.22 -6.93
N PHE A 77 -10.54 -10.25 -7.43
CA PHE A 77 -10.85 -10.19 -8.86
C PHE A 77 -10.28 -8.91 -9.50
N GLY A 78 -9.10 -8.96 -10.12
CA GLY A 78 -8.42 -7.81 -10.70
C GLY A 78 -7.70 -8.16 -12.00
N THR A 79 -7.24 -7.14 -12.71
CA THR A 79 -6.30 -7.33 -13.83
C THR A 79 -4.92 -7.68 -13.27
N TYR A 80 -4.23 -8.61 -13.93
CA TYR A 80 -2.81 -8.90 -13.67
C TYR A 80 -1.90 -8.16 -14.65
N GLU A 81 -2.49 -7.35 -15.53
CA GLU A 81 -1.76 -6.57 -16.52
C GLU A 81 -1.26 -5.26 -15.91
N TYR A 82 -0.11 -4.79 -16.41
CA TYR A 82 0.45 -3.48 -16.10
C TYR A 82 -0.20 -2.42 -17.00
N ASP A 83 -1.52 -2.35 -16.97
CA ASP A 83 -2.34 -1.50 -17.83
C ASP A 83 -2.62 -0.12 -17.19
N ARG A 84 -3.49 0.67 -17.82
CA ARG A 84 -3.91 1.99 -17.30
C ARG A 84 -4.46 1.91 -15.87
N LEU A 85 -5.17 0.83 -15.53
CA LEU A 85 -5.77 0.67 -14.21
C LEU A 85 -4.69 0.42 -13.16
N TYR A 86 -3.73 -0.48 -13.43
CA TYR A 86 -2.57 -0.68 -12.57
C TYR A 86 -1.84 0.64 -12.30
N HIS A 87 -1.52 1.40 -13.35
CA HIS A 87 -0.81 2.67 -13.20
C HIS A 87 -1.65 3.76 -12.50
N SER A 88 -2.98 3.70 -12.57
CA SER A 88 -3.83 4.59 -11.78
C SER A 88 -3.72 4.30 -10.27
N TYR A 89 -3.63 3.02 -9.88
CA TYR A 89 -3.41 2.66 -8.48
C TYR A 89 -2.00 3.00 -8.01
N VAL A 90 -0.99 2.82 -8.85
CA VAL A 90 0.38 3.28 -8.53
C VAL A 90 0.42 4.78 -8.27
N ASN A 91 -0.28 5.58 -9.10
CA ASN A 91 -0.35 7.03 -8.90
C ASN A 91 -1.04 7.42 -7.60
N GLN A 92 -2.18 6.78 -7.28
CA GLN A 92 -2.89 6.99 -6.02
C GLN A 92 -1.99 6.64 -4.83
N ALA A 93 -1.46 5.42 -4.81
CA ALA A 93 -0.61 4.94 -3.73
C ALA A 93 0.66 5.80 -3.56
N ALA A 94 1.31 6.23 -4.66
CA ALA A 94 2.48 7.11 -4.57
C ALA A 94 2.18 8.42 -3.84
N SER A 95 0.99 9.00 -4.09
CA SER A 95 0.52 10.21 -3.41
C SER A 95 0.26 9.93 -1.93
N ASP A 96 -0.44 8.84 -1.63
CA ASP A 96 -0.79 8.47 -0.25
C ASP A 96 0.47 8.17 0.58
N PHE A 97 1.42 7.41 0.03
CA PHE A 97 2.70 7.10 0.69
C PHE A 97 3.63 8.32 0.80
N TYR A 98 3.54 9.30 -0.11
CA TYR A 98 4.21 10.58 0.07
C TYR A 98 3.66 11.33 1.29
N HIS A 99 2.34 11.46 1.40
CA HIS A 99 1.70 12.13 2.53
C HIS A 99 1.90 11.38 3.85
N ALA A 100 1.97 10.06 3.81
CA ALA A 100 2.19 9.22 4.98
C ALA A 100 3.51 9.54 5.71
N LYS A 101 4.53 10.03 4.99
CA LYS A 101 5.81 10.46 5.57
C LYS A 101 5.68 11.61 6.57
N PHE A 102 4.58 12.36 6.49
CA PHE A 102 4.34 13.55 7.30
C PHE A 102 3.29 13.33 8.40
N ILE A 103 2.82 12.09 8.60
CA ILE A 103 1.92 11.75 9.70
C ILE A 103 2.65 12.00 11.02
N ASP A 104 1.97 12.66 11.96
CA ASP A 104 2.47 12.80 13.33
C ASP A 104 2.37 11.45 14.06
N ASN A 105 3.49 10.73 14.09
CA ASN A 105 3.60 9.42 14.74
C ASN A 105 3.38 9.46 16.27
N LYS A 106 3.41 10.66 16.89
CA LYS A 106 3.02 10.80 18.30
C LYS A 106 1.52 10.69 18.47
N LYS A 107 0.76 11.18 17.49
CA LYS A 107 -0.71 11.16 17.53
C LYS A 107 -1.31 9.93 16.87
N TYR A 108 -0.72 9.45 15.77
CA TYR A 108 -1.30 8.36 14.99
C TYR A 108 -0.30 7.24 14.70
N LYS A 109 -0.82 6.02 14.53
CA LYS A 109 -0.11 4.90 13.89
C LYS A 109 -0.76 4.58 12.56
N LEU A 110 0.04 4.42 11.53
CA LEU A 110 -0.43 4.04 10.20
C LEU A 110 -0.33 2.53 10.01
N TYR A 111 -1.37 1.91 9.47
CA TYR A 111 -1.39 0.50 9.18
C TYR A 111 -1.84 0.21 7.77
N PHE A 112 -1.26 -0.82 7.17
CA PHE A 112 -1.88 -1.51 6.04
C PHE A 112 -2.78 -2.62 6.58
N ALA A 113 -4.01 -2.68 6.11
CA ALA A 113 -4.95 -3.73 6.44
C ALA A 113 -5.55 -4.34 5.18
N SER A 114 -5.67 -5.66 5.19
CA SER A 114 -6.28 -6.40 4.10
C SER A 114 -7.10 -7.55 4.66
N ASP A 115 -8.30 -7.67 4.09
CA ASP A 115 -9.27 -8.72 4.36
C ASP A 115 -9.88 -9.04 2.99
N TRP A 116 -9.83 -10.31 2.60
CA TRP A 116 -10.27 -10.79 1.29
C TRP A 116 -11.08 -12.08 1.36
#